data_AF-A0A963BXP4-F1
#
_entry.id   AF-A0A963BXP4-F1
#
_cell.length_a   1.000
_cell.length_b   1.000
_cell.length_c   1.000
_cell.angle_alpha   90.00
_cell.angle_beta   90.00
_cell.angle_gamma   90.00
#
_symmetry.space_group_name_H-M   'P 1'
#
loop_
_entity.id
_entity.type
_entity.pdbx_description
1 polymer ?
#
loop_
_entity_poly.entity_id
_entity_poly.type
_entity_poly.pdbx_seq_one_letter_code
_entity_poly.pdbx_strand_id
1 'polypeptide(L)'
;MTRMDSHRHATASQALLDLLEEEAKTFLGISARLQGICPSHHAPERCHCRNGPSSRCTHRLVETAEAIVQFCEEHFAAEERLLRHAGLHASHPAQWWSHARDHADFLARLHRCVEVVEHAAPFHAIADLVSLFERFWLAHSLDHDRPAVVAIDRG
;
A
#
# COMPACT_ATOMS: atom_id res chain seq x y z
N MET A 1 -31.90 13.42 4.83
CA MET A 1 -31.28 12.09 4.63
C MET A 1 -32.39 11.06 4.59
N THR A 2 -32.59 10.40 3.44
CA THR A 2 -33.61 9.35 3.32
C THR A 2 -33.05 8.04 3.86
N ARG A 3 -33.92 7.08 4.22
CA ARG A 3 -33.51 5.75 4.70
C ARG A 3 -32.63 4.98 3.69
N MET A 4 -32.72 5.33 2.40
CA MET A 4 -31.87 4.80 1.33
C MET A 4 -30.44 5.36 1.38
N ASP A 5 -30.27 6.65 1.65
CA ASP A 5 -28.94 7.29 1.72
C ASP A 5 -28.14 6.70 2.89
N SER A 6 -28.79 6.51 4.05
CA SER A 6 -28.14 5.95 5.24
C SER A 6 -27.69 4.50 5.05
N HIS A 7 -28.42 3.69 4.26
CA HIS A 7 -28.02 2.31 3.98
C HIS A 7 -26.84 2.24 3.00
N ARG A 8 -26.77 3.17 2.04
CA ARG A 8 -25.66 3.26 1.08
C ARG A 8 -24.35 3.63 1.77
N HIS A 9 -24.36 4.61 2.68
CA HIS A 9 -23.14 5.02 3.39
C HIS A 9 -22.61 3.92 4.31
N ALA A 10 -23.49 3.26 5.08
CA ALA A 10 -23.10 2.11 5.90
C ALA A 10 -22.46 0.97 5.08
N THR A 11 -22.95 0.74 3.86
CA THR A 11 -22.40 -0.30 2.96
C THR A 11 -21.03 0.12 2.40
N ALA A 12 -20.85 1.39 2.06
CA ALA A 12 -19.59 1.91 1.55
C ALA A 12 -18.49 1.94 2.62
N SER A 13 -18.82 2.39 3.84
CA SER A 13 -17.90 2.37 4.98
C SER A 13 -17.47 0.95 5.35
N GLN A 14 -18.40 -0.01 5.37
CA GLN A 14 -18.05 -1.41 5.62
C GLN A 14 -17.16 -1.98 4.51
N ALA A 15 -17.49 -1.73 3.23
CA ALA A 15 -16.67 -2.21 2.12
C ALA A 15 -15.24 -1.62 2.15
N LEU A 16 -15.09 -0.37 2.60
CA LEU A 16 -13.78 0.24 2.80
C LEU A 16 -13.03 -0.42 3.98
N LEU A 17 -13.69 -0.65 5.11
CA LEU A 17 -13.07 -1.35 6.25
C LEU A 17 -12.64 -2.78 5.89
N ASP A 18 -13.46 -3.51 5.13
CA ASP A 18 -13.14 -4.84 4.64
C ASP A 18 -11.92 -4.80 3.70
N LEU A 19 -11.84 -3.78 2.82
CA LEU A 19 -10.68 -3.55 1.96
C LEU A 19 -9.42 -3.31 2.79
N LEU A 20 -9.47 -2.44 3.80
CA LEU A 20 -8.34 -2.12 4.69
C LEU A 20 -7.90 -3.35 5.53
N GLU A 21 -8.81 -4.27 5.85
CA GLU A 21 -8.45 -5.51 6.54
C GLU A 21 -7.69 -6.49 5.63
N GLU A 22 -8.18 -6.71 4.41
CA GLU A 22 -7.50 -7.55 3.41
C GLU A 22 -6.14 -6.95 3.01
N GLU A 23 -6.09 -5.63 2.99
CA GLU A 23 -4.90 -4.84 2.78
C GLU A 23 -3.86 -5.12 3.90
N ALA A 24 -4.25 -5.05 5.18
CA ALA A 24 -3.38 -5.38 6.31
C ALA A 24 -2.88 -6.84 6.29
N LYS A 25 -3.72 -7.80 5.88
CA LYS A 25 -3.31 -9.21 5.71
C LYS A 25 -2.24 -9.37 4.64
N THR A 26 -2.40 -8.66 3.52
CA THR A 26 -1.46 -8.69 2.39
C THR A 26 -0.12 -8.09 2.80
N PHE A 27 -0.14 -6.95 3.50
CA PHE A 27 1.05 -6.34 4.08
C PHE A 27 1.83 -7.32 4.97
N LEU A 28 1.16 -7.98 5.92
CA LEU A 28 1.80 -8.97 6.79
C LEU A 28 2.40 -10.15 6.00
N GLY A 29 1.71 -10.61 4.95
CA GLY A 29 2.21 -11.66 4.06
C GLY A 29 3.47 -11.26 3.30
N ILE A 30 3.51 -10.03 2.78
CA ILE A 30 4.67 -9.45 2.11
C ILE A 30 5.84 -9.32 3.08
N SER A 31 5.64 -8.72 4.27
CA SER A 31 6.68 -8.58 5.29
C SER A 31 7.23 -9.95 5.73
N ALA A 32 6.37 -10.95 5.92
CA ALA A 32 6.82 -12.31 6.24
C ALA A 32 7.65 -12.95 5.11
N ARG A 33 7.26 -12.76 3.84
CA ARG A 33 8.02 -13.24 2.68
C ARG A 33 9.39 -12.58 2.62
N LEU A 34 9.45 -11.27 2.87
CA LEU A 34 10.70 -10.51 2.91
C LEU A 34 11.61 -10.96 4.05
N GLN A 35 11.09 -11.15 5.26
CA GLN A 35 11.85 -11.71 6.39
C GLN A 35 12.42 -13.10 6.07
N GLY A 36 11.67 -13.93 5.34
CA GLY A 36 12.11 -15.26 4.91
C GLY A 36 13.25 -15.23 3.87
N ILE A 37 13.36 -14.15 3.09
CA ILE A 37 14.41 -13.97 2.08
C ILE A 37 15.61 -13.22 2.69
N CYS A 38 15.32 -12.12 3.38
CA CYS A 38 16.25 -11.22 4.06
C CYS A 38 15.76 -10.91 5.49
N PRO A 39 16.27 -11.64 6.50
CA PRO A 39 15.86 -11.47 7.90
C PRO A 39 16.14 -10.07 8.46
N SER A 40 17.11 -9.35 7.89
CA SER A 40 17.51 -7.99 8.30
C SER A 40 17.11 -6.94 7.25
N HIS A 41 15.96 -7.08 6.60
CA HIS A 41 15.53 -6.15 5.55
C HIS A 41 15.30 -4.70 6.04
N HIS A 42 15.16 -4.46 7.35
CA HIS A 42 15.17 -3.11 7.94
C HIS A 42 16.58 -2.52 8.13
N ALA A 43 17.62 -3.32 7.88
CA ALA A 43 19.03 -2.93 7.93
C ALA A 43 19.69 -3.34 6.60
N PRO A 44 19.52 -2.54 5.52
CA PRO A 44 19.98 -2.85 4.16
C PRO A 44 21.42 -3.38 4.09
N GLU A 45 22.31 -2.81 4.89
CA GLU A 45 23.73 -3.16 4.97
C GLU A 45 23.98 -4.55 5.56
N ARG A 46 23.00 -5.08 6.28
CA ARG A 46 22.98 -6.42 6.87
C ARG A 46 22.08 -7.36 6.10
N CYS A 47 21.44 -6.90 5.03
CA CYS A 47 20.54 -7.71 4.23
C CYS A 47 21.35 -8.70 3.39
N HIS A 48 21.30 -9.96 3.77
CA HIS A 48 21.85 -11.07 3.02
C HIS A 48 20.83 -12.20 2.95
N CYS A 49 20.84 -12.93 1.84
CA CYS A 49 20.06 -14.14 1.72
C CYS A 49 20.47 -15.14 2.81
N ARG A 50 19.49 -15.89 3.33
CA ARG A 50 19.73 -16.89 4.39
C ARG A 50 20.87 -17.88 4.10
N ASN A 51 21.16 -18.17 2.83
CA ASN A 51 22.21 -19.10 2.38
C ASN A 51 23.29 -18.42 1.51
N GLY A 52 23.51 -17.11 1.67
CA GLY A 52 24.47 -16.33 0.88
C GLY A 52 23.87 -15.77 -0.44
N PRO A 53 24.50 -14.73 -1.02
CA PRO A 53 24.00 -14.09 -2.23
C PRO A 53 23.93 -15.11 -3.38
N SER A 54 22.72 -15.33 -3.90
CA SER A 54 22.45 -16.23 -5.01
C SER A 54 21.46 -15.59 -5.96
N SER A 55 21.57 -15.92 -7.26
CA SER A 55 20.63 -15.45 -8.29
C SER A 55 19.17 -15.75 -7.92
N ARG A 56 18.91 -16.92 -7.32
CA ARG A 56 17.58 -17.32 -6.85
C ARG A 56 17.02 -16.38 -5.78
N CYS A 57 17.86 -15.94 -4.86
CA CYS A 57 17.42 -15.02 -3.81
C CYS A 57 17.12 -13.64 -4.39
N THR A 58 17.99 -13.11 -5.24
CA THR A 58 17.77 -11.86 -5.98
C THR A 58 16.47 -11.91 -6.79
N HIS A 59 16.19 -13.02 -7.47
CA HIS A 59 14.94 -13.19 -8.22
C HIS A 59 13.71 -13.12 -7.31
N ARG A 60 13.70 -13.86 -6.19
CA ARG A 60 12.59 -13.83 -5.23
C ARG A 60 12.36 -12.44 -4.63
N LEU A 61 13.45 -11.71 -4.46
CA LEU A 61 13.49 -10.34 -3.99
C LEU A 61 12.82 -9.39 -4.99
N VAL A 62 13.19 -9.47 -6.27
CA VAL A 62 12.55 -8.74 -7.37
C VAL A 62 11.06 -9.10 -7.49
N GLU A 63 10.71 -10.39 -7.53
CA GLU A 63 9.31 -10.85 -7.56
C GLU A 63 8.48 -10.29 -6.40
N THR A 64 9.09 -10.11 -5.23
CA THR A 64 8.40 -9.56 -4.06
C THR A 64 8.21 -8.05 -4.20
N ALA A 65 9.17 -7.35 -4.80
CA ALA A 65 9.04 -5.93 -5.10
C ALA A 65 7.96 -5.67 -6.16
N GLU A 66 7.91 -6.46 -7.23
CA GLU A 66 6.86 -6.41 -8.25
C GLU A 66 5.48 -6.69 -7.63
N ALA A 67 5.38 -7.69 -6.75
CA ALA A 67 4.14 -7.99 -6.04
C ALA A 67 3.67 -6.84 -5.14
N ILE A 68 4.58 -6.08 -4.52
CA ILE A 68 4.24 -4.87 -3.75
C ILE A 68 3.65 -3.81 -4.68
N VAL A 69 4.29 -3.55 -5.83
CA VAL A 69 3.81 -2.55 -6.79
C VAL A 69 2.42 -2.91 -7.29
N GLN A 70 2.25 -4.14 -7.77
CA GLN A 70 0.96 -4.61 -8.28
C GLN A 70 -0.13 -4.49 -7.22
N PHE A 71 0.15 -4.92 -6.00
CA PHE A 71 -0.78 -4.80 -4.89
C PHE A 71 -1.19 -3.35 -4.63
N CYS A 72 -0.24 -2.42 -4.57
CA CYS A 72 -0.54 -1.00 -4.33
C CYS A 72 -1.41 -0.42 -5.45
N GLU A 73 -1.13 -0.74 -6.71
CA GLU A 73 -1.93 -0.29 -7.86
C GLU A 73 -3.37 -0.80 -7.78
N GLU A 74 -3.55 -2.08 -7.47
CA GLU A 74 -4.86 -2.70 -7.34
C GLU A 74 -5.64 -2.14 -6.14
N HIS A 75 -4.99 -2.00 -4.98
CA HIS A 75 -5.57 -1.49 -3.75
C HIS A 75 -6.02 -0.03 -3.90
N PHE A 76 -5.11 0.87 -4.32
CA PHE A 76 -5.43 2.29 -4.49
C PHE A 76 -6.56 2.51 -5.49
N ALA A 77 -6.54 1.77 -6.60
CA ALA A 77 -7.62 1.84 -7.58
C ALA A 77 -8.96 1.34 -7.01
N ALA A 78 -8.95 0.31 -6.15
CA ALA A 78 -10.16 -0.18 -5.49
C ALA A 78 -10.71 0.82 -4.47
N GLU A 79 -9.84 1.38 -3.64
CA GLU A 79 -10.21 2.37 -2.64
C GLU A 79 -10.78 3.63 -3.29
N GLU A 80 -10.10 4.19 -4.30
CA GLU A 80 -10.58 5.36 -5.03
C GLU A 80 -11.96 5.12 -5.68
N ARG A 81 -12.22 3.90 -6.18
CA ARG A 81 -13.56 3.55 -6.70
C ARG A 81 -14.61 3.57 -5.58
N LEU A 82 -14.30 3.01 -4.41
CA LEU A 82 -15.21 3.01 -3.26
C LEU A 82 -15.49 4.43 -2.77
N LEU A 83 -14.45 5.22 -2.54
CA LEU A 83 -14.55 6.61 -2.10
C LEU A 83 -15.31 7.48 -3.10
N ARG A 84 -15.12 7.26 -4.41
CA ARG A 84 -15.89 7.95 -5.46
C ARG A 84 -17.36 7.53 -5.42
N HIS A 85 -17.65 6.24 -5.29
CA HIS A 85 -19.02 5.72 -5.20
C HIS A 85 -19.76 6.23 -3.95
N ALA A 86 -19.03 6.39 -2.85
CA ALA A 86 -19.52 6.99 -1.62
C ALA A 86 -19.70 8.53 -1.71
N GLY A 87 -19.34 9.14 -2.84
CA GLY A 87 -19.54 10.57 -3.08
C GLY A 87 -18.48 11.47 -2.45
N LEU A 88 -17.39 10.92 -1.89
CA LEU A 88 -16.34 11.72 -1.22
C LEU A 88 -15.74 12.78 -2.15
N HIS A 89 -15.56 12.45 -3.43
CA HIS A 89 -15.07 13.38 -4.46
C HIS A 89 -15.95 14.64 -4.62
N ALA A 90 -17.24 14.55 -4.32
CA ALA A 90 -18.19 15.65 -4.44
C ALA A 90 -18.43 16.34 -3.08
N SER A 91 -18.55 15.57 -1.99
CA SER A 91 -18.85 16.10 -0.65
C SER A 91 -17.62 16.66 0.08
N HIS A 92 -16.44 16.08 -0.18
CA HIS A 92 -15.17 16.44 0.46
C HIS A 92 -14.01 16.49 -0.56
N PRO A 93 -14.07 17.38 -1.58
CA PRO A 93 -13.15 17.36 -2.72
C PRO A 93 -11.68 17.55 -2.33
N ALA A 94 -11.39 18.37 -1.31
CA ALA A 94 -10.00 18.57 -0.86
C ALA A 94 -9.40 17.30 -0.25
N GLN A 95 -10.19 16.57 0.54
CA GLN A 95 -9.77 15.30 1.15
C GLN A 95 -9.57 14.23 0.06
N TRP A 96 -10.52 14.11 -0.87
CA TRP A 96 -10.39 13.23 -2.03
C TRP A 96 -9.11 13.49 -2.83
N TRP A 97 -8.83 14.75 -3.18
CA TRP A 97 -7.64 15.08 -3.96
C TRP A 97 -6.33 14.88 -3.21
N SER A 98 -6.33 15.11 -1.89
CA SER A 98 -5.15 14.80 -1.08
C SER A 98 -4.87 13.30 -1.04
N HIS A 99 -5.91 12.50 -0.83
CA HIS A 99 -5.85 11.04 -0.77
C HIS A 99 -5.32 10.45 -2.09
N ALA A 100 -5.97 10.77 -3.22
CA ALA A 100 -5.54 10.30 -4.54
C ALA A 100 -4.14 10.79 -4.97
N ARG A 101 -3.72 11.97 -4.49
CA ARG A 101 -2.36 12.46 -4.75
C ARG A 101 -1.33 11.64 -4.00
N ASP A 102 -1.59 11.31 -2.74
CA ASP A 102 -0.67 10.53 -1.92
C ASP A 102 -0.43 9.14 -2.54
N HIS A 103 -1.50 8.50 -3.05
CA HIS A 103 -1.41 7.28 -3.85
C HIS A 103 -0.49 7.43 -5.07
N ALA A 104 -0.73 8.46 -5.89
CA ALA A 104 0.04 8.68 -7.12
C ALA A 104 1.52 8.96 -6.82
N ASP A 105 1.81 9.79 -5.81
CA ASP A 105 3.18 10.12 -5.40
C ASP A 105 3.90 8.88 -4.85
N PHE A 106 3.20 8.04 -4.11
CA PHE A 106 3.75 6.79 -3.58
C PHE A 106 4.03 5.75 -4.69
N LEU A 107 3.09 5.51 -5.59
CA LEU A 107 3.29 4.62 -6.75
C LEU A 107 4.48 5.07 -7.59
N ALA A 108 4.60 6.37 -7.86
CA ALA A 108 5.74 6.91 -8.60
C ALA A 108 7.08 6.65 -7.90
N ARG A 109 7.10 6.66 -6.55
CA ARG A 109 8.31 6.32 -5.77
C ARG A 109 8.59 4.82 -5.81
N LEU A 110 7.57 3.97 -5.69
CA LEU A 110 7.71 2.52 -5.77
C LEU A 110 8.29 2.09 -7.13
N HIS A 111 7.74 2.60 -8.24
CA HIS A 111 8.25 2.31 -9.59
C HIS A 111 9.73 2.66 -9.74
N ARG A 112 10.15 3.85 -9.27
CA ARG A 112 11.58 4.23 -9.26
C ARG A 112 12.44 3.30 -8.41
N CYS A 113 11.93 2.82 -7.29
CA CYS A 113 12.66 1.84 -6.47
C CYS A 113 12.85 0.52 -7.23
N VAL A 114 11.80 0.00 -7.89
CA VAL A 114 11.88 -1.25 -8.66
C VAL A 114 12.86 -1.14 -9.83
N GLU A 115 12.86 -0.03 -10.59
CA GLU A 115 13.85 0.21 -11.65
C GLU A 115 15.30 0.11 -11.13
N VAL A 116 15.57 0.60 -9.92
CA VAL A 116 16.91 0.52 -9.29
C VAL A 116 17.24 -0.91 -8.86
N VAL A 117 16.24 -1.67 -8.38
CA VAL A 117 16.39 -3.09 -8.03
C VAL A 117 16.86 -3.91 -9.24
N GLU A 118 16.32 -3.63 -10.42
CA GLU A 118 16.65 -4.34 -11.66
C GLU A 118 18.08 -4.08 -12.16
N HIS A 119 18.69 -2.95 -11.79
CA HIS A 119 19.89 -2.46 -12.48
C HIS A 119 21.17 -2.30 -11.64
N ALA A 120 21.12 -2.11 -10.31
CA ALA A 120 22.31 -1.64 -9.58
C ALA A 120 22.64 -2.32 -8.24
N ALA A 121 21.64 -2.66 -7.41
CA ALA A 121 21.90 -3.24 -6.08
C ALA A 121 20.60 -3.79 -5.43
N PRO A 122 20.15 -5.01 -5.77
CA PRO A 122 18.83 -5.50 -5.38
C PRO A 122 18.62 -5.54 -3.86
N PHE A 123 19.67 -5.82 -3.08
CA PHE A 123 19.54 -5.90 -1.62
C PHE A 123 19.27 -4.56 -0.93
N HIS A 124 19.98 -3.50 -1.32
CA HIS A 124 19.78 -2.17 -0.73
C HIS A 124 18.47 -1.56 -1.22
N ALA A 125 18.23 -1.65 -2.53
CA ALA A 125 17.03 -1.09 -3.15
C ALA A 125 15.74 -1.76 -2.62
N ILE A 126 15.77 -3.06 -2.28
CA ILE A 126 14.61 -3.72 -1.68
C ILE A 126 14.44 -3.39 -0.21
N ALA A 127 15.52 -3.33 0.57
CA ALA A 127 15.41 -2.89 1.97
C ALA A 127 14.84 -1.45 2.06
N ASP A 128 15.24 -0.57 1.14
CA ASP A 128 14.68 0.78 1.00
C ASP A 128 13.21 0.75 0.56
N LEU A 129 12.84 -0.07 -0.42
CA LEU A 129 11.46 -0.26 -0.87
C LEU A 129 10.55 -0.71 0.27
N VAL A 130 10.98 -1.70 1.05
CA VAL A 130 10.19 -2.21 2.17
C VAL A 130 10.04 -1.14 3.24
N SER A 131 11.14 -0.51 3.65
CA SER A 131 11.09 0.55 4.64
C SER A 131 10.22 1.73 4.19
N LEU A 132 10.21 2.03 2.89
CA LEU A 132 9.34 3.04 2.28
C LEU A 132 7.87 2.61 2.36
N PHE A 133 7.56 1.36 2.00
CA PHE A 133 6.21 0.80 2.05
C PHE A 133 5.64 0.76 3.47
N GLU A 134 6.40 0.26 4.45
CA GLU A 134 5.93 0.19 5.85
C GLU A 134 5.65 1.57 6.45
N ARG A 135 6.51 2.56 6.16
CA ARG A 135 6.31 3.93 6.66
C ARG A 135 5.14 4.63 6.00
N PHE A 136 5.02 4.48 4.68
CA PHE A 136 3.91 5.05 3.93
C PHE A 136 2.60 4.49 4.48
N TRP A 137 2.51 3.17 4.62
CA TRP A 137 1.31 2.50 5.09
C TRP A 137 0.78 3.03 6.42
N LEU A 138 1.65 3.09 7.42
CA LEU A 138 1.26 3.51 8.76
C LEU A 138 0.80 4.98 8.77
N ALA A 139 1.47 5.83 8.00
CA ALA A 139 1.10 7.24 7.89
C ALA A 139 -0.22 7.39 7.12
N HIS A 140 -0.33 6.77 5.95
CA HIS A 140 -1.50 6.83 5.06
C HIS A 140 -2.77 6.36 5.78
N SER A 141 -2.72 5.20 6.44
CA SER A 141 -3.89 4.67 7.17
C SER A 141 -4.40 5.60 8.27
N LEU A 142 -3.50 6.35 8.92
CA LEU A 142 -3.86 7.30 9.97
C LEU A 142 -4.36 8.63 9.42
N ASP A 143 -3.70 9.14 8.38
CA ASP A 143 -3.90 10.50 7.88
C ASP A 143 -4.96 10.58 6.77
N HIS A 144 -5.25 9.46 6.11
CA HIS A 144 -6.07 9.39 4.91
C HIS A 144 -7.23 8.39 5.02
N ASP A 145 -6.98 7.10 5.24
CA ASP A 145 -8.02 6.06 5.17
C ASP A 145 -9.07 6.21 6.27
N ARG A 146 -8.62 6.30 7.53
CA ARG A 146 -9.52 6.46 8.68
C ARG A 146 -10.35 7.75 8.58
N PRO A 147 -9.76 8.92 8.25
CA PRO A 147 -10.55 10.11 7.96
C PRO A 147 -11.56 9.92 6.82
N ALA A 148 -11.26 9.11 5.79
CA ALA A 148 -12.17 8.86 4.69
C ALA A 148 -13.39 8.04 5.14
N VAL A 149 -13.21 6.99 5.97
CA VAL A 149 -14.33 6.26 6.60
C VAL A 149 -15.23 7.22 7.38
N VAL A 150 -14.63 8.06 8.23
CA VAL A 150 -15.39 9.02 9.05
C VAL A 150 -16.14 10.04 8.20
N ALA A 151 -15.56 10.48 7.07
CA ALA A 151 -16.20 11.41 6.16
C ALA A 151 -17.40 10.78 5.43
N ILE A 152 -17.31 9.49 5.06
CA ILE A 152 -18.42 8.74 4.46
C ILE A 152 -19.56 8.58 5.46
N ASP A 153 -19.26 8.24 6.71
CA ASP A 153 -20.28 8.06 7.76
C ASP A 153 -21.03 9.36 8.13
N ARG A 154 -20.41 10.51 7.88
CA ARG A 154 -20.97 11.85 8.18
C ARG A 154 -21.71 12.49 7.00
N GLY A 155 -21.46 12.02 5.79
CA GLY A 155 -22.16 12.46 4.57
C GLY A 155 -23.60 11.98 4.52
#